data_AF-A0A4P9WQC2-F1
#
_entry.id   AF-A0A4P9WQC2-F1
#
_cell.length_a   1.000
_cell.length_b   1.000
_cell.length_c   1.000
_cell.angle_alpha   90.00
_cell.angle_beta   90.00
_cell.angle_gamma   90.00
#
_symmetry.space_group_name_H-M   'P 1'
#
loop_
_entity.id
_entity.type
_entity.pdbx_description
1 polymer ?
#
loop_
_entity_poly.entity_id
_entity_poly.type
_entity_poly.pdbx_seq_one_letter_code
_entity_poly.pdbx_strand_id
1 'polypeptide(L)'
;LSLTLEHLESAFYEEGLRRFSNRDFENAGFSSGVRDQLIIVGSHESTHVTALSGLVAARFGKDHVVPPCEYNFGLSNVQTFVAIAAALEKTGVSAYDGAIKFVDEDTIKTDAATIATVEGRHSSLLNVLNVDNRGRAVNAIPGAFDTPLGFRPVLSIAAPFIRSCPFPLPVQPFPALTLGSGSGRIGDDVSLTFS
;
A
#
# COMPACT_ATOMS: atom_id res chain seq x y z
N LEU A 1 3.63 5.79 11.68
CA LEU A 1 3.74 5.44 10.24
C LEU A 1 2.59 4.58 9.79
N SER A 2 2.22 3.49 10.50
CA SER A 2 1.09 2.64 10.10
C SER A 2 -0.18 3.44 9.82
N LEU A 3 -0.65 4.30 10.75
CA LEU A 3 -1.80 5.17 10.51
C LEU A 3 -1.67 6.07 9.26
N THR A 4 -0.46 6.51 8.90
CA THR A 4 -0.23 7.27 7.66
C THR A 4 -0.41 6.40 6.42
N LEU A 5 0.01 5.13 6.46
CA LEU A 5 -0.21 4.17 5.37
C LEU A 5 -1.68 3.81 5.25
N GLU A 6 -2.34 3.51 6.37
CA GLU A 6 -3.77 3.17 6.39
C GLU A 6 -4.62 4.30 5.80
N HIS A 7 -4.27 5.56 6.08
CA HIS A 7 -4.93 6.70 5.45
C HIS A 7 -4.72 6.77 3.93
N LEU A 8 -3.55 6.37 3.45
CA LEU A 8 -3.23 6.31 2.02
C LEU A 8 -4.01 5.18 1.35
N GLU A 9 -4.00 3.98 1.92
CA GLU A 9 -4.70 2.79 1.42
C GLU A 9 -6.22 3.00 1.43
N SER A 10 -6.78 3.49 2.54
CA SER A 10 -8.21 3.81 2.61
C SER A 10 -8.63 4.84 1.56
N ALA A 11 -7.84 5.91 1.35
CA ALA A 11 -8.12 6.90 0.30
C ALA A 11 -7.96 6.34 -1.12
N PHE A 12 -6.97 5.45 -1.30
CA PHE A 12 -6.71 4.77 -2.57
C PHE A 12 -7.88 3.88 -3.00
N TYR A 13 -8.40 3.04 -2.11
CA TYR A 13 -9.58 2.21 -2.41
C TYR A 13 -10.82 3.06 -2.63
N GLU A 14 -11.03 4.10 -1.81
CA GLU A 14 -12.16 5.02 -2.02
C GLU A 14 -12.12 5.65 -3.42
N GLU A 15 -10.95 6.18 -3.84
CA GLU A 15 -10.81 6.79 -5.16
C GLU A 15 -11.01 5.76 -6.29
N GLY A 16 -10.35 4.61 -6.21
CA GLY A 16 -10.40 3.58 -7.24
C GLY A 16 -11.80 2.99 -7.41
N LEU A 17 -12.48 2.66 -6.30
CA LEU A 17 -13.82 2.07 -6.32
C LEU A 17 -14.92 3.06 -6.73
N ARG A 18 -14.68 4.36 -6.51
CA ARG A 18 -15.52 5.43 -7.06
C ARG A 18 -15.28 5.62 -8.56
N ARG A 19 -14.06 5.45 -9.03
CA ARG A 19 -13.66 5.67 -10.43
C ARG A 19 -14.06 4.52 -11.36
N PHE A 20 -13.94 3.29 -10.90
CA PHE A 20 -14.13 2.10 -11.74
C PHE A 20 -15.38 1.31 -11.33
N SER A 21 -16.27 1.12 -12.30
CA SER A 21 -17.50 0.33 -12.17
C SER A 21 -17.25 -1.17 -12.34
N ASN A 22 -18.23 -2.01 -12.00
CA ASN A 22 -18.16 -3.46 -12.28
C ASN A 22 -17.86 -3.74 -13.77
N ARG A 23 -18.43 -2.95 -14.68
CA ARG A 23 -18.20 -3.10 -16.12
C ARG A 23 -16.78 -2.75 -16.53
N ASP A 24 -16.13 -1.79 -15.86
CA ASP A 24 -14.73 -1.47 -16.12
C ASP A 24 -13.82 -2.64 -15.72
N PHE A 25 -14.13 -3.33 -14.61
CA PHE A 25 -13.43 -4.55 -14.21
C PHE A 25 -13.62 -5.68 -15.21
N GLU A 26 -14.84 -5.92 -15.67
CA GLU A 26 -15.14 -6.92 -16.70
C GLU A 26 -14.42 -6.61 -18.02
N ASN A 27 -14.45 -5.35 -18.47
CA ASN A 27 -13.73 -4.89 -19.67
C ASN A 27 -12.20 -5.05 -19.52
N ALA A 28 -11.70 -4.96 -18.30
CA ALA A 28 -10.29 -5.17 -17.97
C ALA A 28 -9.91 -6.66 -17.88
N GLY A 29 -10.87 -7.57 -18.04
CA GLY A 29 -10.65 -9.02 -18.04
C GLY A 29 -10.73 -9.68 -16.65
N PHE A 30 -11.17 -8.95 -15.63
CA PHE A 30 -11.38 -9.51 -14.28
C PHE A 30 -12.70 -10.27 -14.20
N SER A 31 -12.72 -11.35 -13.42
CA SER A 31 -13.94 -12.13 -13.18
C SER A 31 -14.98 -11.33 -12.41
N SER A 32 -16.26 -11.69 -12.59
CA SER A 32 -17.35 -11.19 -11.75
C SER A 32 -17.03 -11.44 -10.28
N GLY A 33 -17.15 -10.41 -9.44
CA GLY A 33 -16.89 -10.49 -8.00
C GLY A 33 -15.54 -9.92 -7.55
N VAL A 34 -14.57 -9.68 -8.45
CA VAL A 34 -13.29 -9.06 -8.06
C VAL A 34 -13.50 -7.69 -7.44
N ARG A 35 -14.37 -6.86 -8.03
CA ARG A 35 -14.68 -5.53 -7.46
C ARG A 35 -15.32 -5.65 -6.07
N ASP A 36 -16.15 -6.65 -5.82
CA ASP A 36 -16.78 -6.86 -4.51
C ASP A 36 -15.74 -7.25 -3.45
N GLN A 37 -14.74 -8.04 -3.83
CA GLN A 37 -13.60 -8.33 -2.95
C GLN A 37 -12.80 -7.07 -2.63
N LEU A 38 -12.55 -6.20 -3.61
CA LEU A 38 -11.83 -4.93 -3.37
C LEU A 38 -12.65 -3.93 -2.55
N ILE A 39 -13.99 -3.99 -2.61
CA ILE A 39 -14.86 -3.24 -1.68
C ILE A 39 -14.64 -3.70 -0.24
N ILE A 40 -14.53 -5.02 -0.03
CA ILE A 40 -14.27 -5.58 1.31
C ILE A 40 -12.91 -5.10 1.82
N VAL A 41 -11.86 -5.20 0.99
CA VAL A 41 -10.52 -4.71 1.34
C VAL A 41 -10.56 -3.22 1.69
N GLY A 42 -11.14 -2.37 0.84
CA GLY A 42 -11.29 -0.94 1.14
C GLY A 42 -12.03 -0.64 2.45
N SER A 43 -12.98 -1.51 2.84
CA SER A 43 -13.67 -1.41 4.13
C SER A 43 -12.79 -1.79 5.33
N HIS A 44 -11.90 -2.77 5.14
CA HIS A 44 -10.90 -3.14 6.14
C HIS A 44 -9.93 -1.98 6.37
N GLU A 45 -9.43 -1.34 5.32
CA GLU A 45 -8.52 -0.19 5.47
C GLU A 45 -9.16 0.99 6.20
N SER A 46 -10.43 1.27 5.91
CA SER A 46 -11.19 2.28 6.67
C SER A 46 -11.35 1.90 8.16
N THR A 47 -11.50 0.60 8.42
CA THR A 47 -11.60 0.06 9.79
C THR A 47 -10.26 0.15 10.52
N HIS A 48 -9.14 -0.16 9.84
CA HIS A 48 -7.79 -0.01 10.38
C HIS A 48 -7.50 1.45 10.75
N VAL A 49 -7.82 2.42 9.87
CA VAL A 49 -7.75 3.86 10.16
C VAL A 49 -8.50 4.21 11.44
N THR A 50 -9.75 3.73 11.56
CA THR A 50 -10.60 4.01 12.71
C THR A 50 -10.01 3.44 14.00
N ALA A 51 -9.56 2.18 13.95
CA ALA A 51 -8.97 1.49 15.10
C ALA A 51 -7.68 2.17 15.57
N LEU A 52 -6.75 2.46 14.65
CA LEU A 52 -5.48 3.12 14.98
C LEU A 52 -5.68 4.56 15.44
N SER A 53 -6.60 5.31 14.83
CA SER A 53 -6.93 6.67 15.27
C SER A 53 -7.49 6.66 16.69
N GLY A 54 -8.38 5.72 17.00
CA GLY A 54 -8.93 5.52 18.33
C GLY A 54 -7.84 5.16 19.35
N LEU A 55 -6.94 4.25 18.98
CA LEU A 55 -5.82 3.83 19.83
C LEU A 55 -4.88 5.02 20.15
N VAL A 56 -4.48 5.78 19.13
CA VAL A 56 -3.61 6.95 19.29
C VAL A 56 -4.30 8.00 20.15
N ALA A 57 -5.59 8.29 19.90
CA ALA A 57 -6.36 9.23 20.70
C ALA A 57 -6.47 8.80 22.17
N ALA A 58 -6.69 7.51 22.43
CA ALA A 58 -6.83 6.99 23.78
C ALA A 58 -5.52 6.96 24.58
N ARG A 59 -4.38 6.78 23.90
CA ARG A 59 -3.06 6.65 24.54
C ARG A 59 -2.30 7.96 24.64
N PHE A 60 -2.36 8.78 23.60
CA PHE A 60 -1.57 9.99 23.47
C PHE A 60 -2.41 11.26 23.44
N GLY A 61 -3.72 11.16 23.22
CA GLY A 61 -4.63 12.29 23.08
C GLY A 61 -4.98 12.60 21.63
N LYS A 62 -6.12 13.27 21.42
CA LYS A 62 -6.66 13.54 20.07
C LYS A 62 -5.72 14.35 19.18
N ASP A 63 -4.91 15.24 19.76
CA ASP A 63 -3.97 16.09 19.02
C ASP A 63 -2.79 15.30 18.42
N HIS A 64 -2.61 14.04 18.85
CA HIS A 64 -1.58 13.15 18.30
C HIS A 64 -2.10 12.25 17.17
N VAL A 65 -3.40 12.26 16.89
CA VAL A 65 -3.97 11.50 15.77
C VAL A 65 -3.46 12.11 14.47
N VAL A 66 -2.76 11.30 13.69
CA VAL A 66 -2.21 11.72 12.40
C VAL A 66 -3.36 11.88 11.41
N PRO A 67 -3.59 13.07 10.82
CA PRO A 67 -4.63 13.25 9.80
C PRO A 67 -4.21 12.65 8.45
N PRO A 68 -5.14 12.49 7.48
CA PRO A 68 -4.78 12.08 6.13
C PRO A 68 -3.95 13.14 5.41
N CYS A 69 -3.12 12.69 4.46
CA CYS A 69 -2.44 13.53 3.50
C CYS A 69 -3.32 13.76 2.25
N GLU A 70 -2.88 14.65 1.36
CA GLU A 70 -3.40 14.72 -0.01
C GLU A 70 -2.65 13.71 -0.88
N TYR A 71 -3.38 12.99 -1.73
CA TYR A 71 -2.82 11.92 -2.55
C TYR A 71 -2.97 12.17 -4.05
N ASN A 72 -2.13 11.51 -4.84
CA ASN A 72 -2.28 11.40 -6.29
C ASN A 72 -1.84 10.00 -6.73
N PHE A 73 -2.81 9.15 -7.03
CA PHE A 73 -2.56 7.75 -7.37
C PHE A 73 -2.34 7.50 -8.85
N GLY A 74 -2.60 8.48 -9.73
CA GLY A 74 -2.41 8.32 -11.17
C GLY A 74 -3.25 7.19 -11.80
N LEU A 75 -4.43 6.89 -11.25
CA LEU A 75 -5.26 5.77 -11.70
C LEU A 75 -5.77 5.95 -13.13
N SER A 76 -5.12 5.33 -14.12
CA SER A 76 -5.53 5.42 -15.52
C SER A 76 -6.55 4.36 -15.93
N ASN A 77 -6.45 3.14 -15.38
CA ASN A 77 -7.30 2.00 -15.70
C ASN A 77 -7.34 0.99 -14.54
N VAL A 78 -8.20 -0.03 -14.64
CA VAL A 78 -8.38 -1.04 -13.59
C VAL A 78 -7.11 -1.86 -13.34
N GLN A 79 -6.34 -2.18 -14.39
CA GLN A 79 -5.08 -2.91 -14.21
C GLN A 79 -4.07 -2.10 -13.38
N THR A 80 -4.01 -0.79 -13.61
CA THR A 80 -3.16 0.13 -12.83
C THR A 80 -3.65 0.20 -11.38
N PHE A 81 -4.96 0.24 -11.15
CA PHE A 81 -5.54 0.16 -9.81
C PHE A 81 -5.14 -1.14 -9.10
N VAL A 82 -5.37 -2.30 -9.72
CA VAL A 82 -5.05 -3.61 -9.12
C VAL A 82 -3.54 -3.80 -8.89
N ALA A 83 -2.69 -3.24 -9.76
CA ALA A 83 -1.24 -3.30 -9.61
C ALA A 83 -0.73 -2.38 -8.48
N ILE A 84 -1.26 -1.16 -8.36
CA ILE A 84 -0.90 -0.26 -7.25
C ILE A 84 -1.40 -0.84 -5.93
N ALA A 85 -2.63 -1.38 -5.90
CA ALA A 85 -3.17 -2.05 -4.72
C ALA A 85 -2.19 -3.12 -4.23
N ALA A 86 -1.71 -4.00 -5.13
CA ALA A 86 -0.78 -5.08 -4.76
C ALA A 86 0.53 -4.55 -4.14
N ALA A 87 1.02 -3.42 -4.64
CA ALA A 87 2.21 -2.78 -4.10
C ALA A 87 1.96 -2.16 -2.71
N LEU A 88 0.79 -1.54 -2.51
CA LEU A 88 0.41 -0.93 -1.24
C LEU A 88 0.21 -2.00 -0.15
N GLU A 89 -0.65 -3.00 -0.35
CA GLU A 89 -0.87 -4.06 0.67
C GLU A 89 0.42 -4.78 1.06
N LYS A 90 1.30 -5.06 0.09
CA LYS A 90 2.60 -5.66 0.38
C LYS A 90 3.49 -4.73 1.22
N THR A 91 3.38 -3.43 1.00
CA THR A 91 4.03 -2.41 1.82
C THR A 91 3.40 -2.35 3.22
N GLY A 92 2.08 -2.48 3.34
CA GLY A 92 1.34 -2.65 4.59
C GLY A 92 1.88 -3.80 5.43
N VAL A 93 1.93 -5.02 4.87
CA VAL A 93 2.54 -6.21 5.52
C VAL A 93 3.95 -5.89 6.04
N SER A 94 4.81 -5.38 5.15
CA SER A 94 6.21 -5.09 5.47
C SER A 94 6.36 -4.02 6.56
N ALA A 95 5.44 -3.05 6.60
CA ALA A 95 5.41 -1.98 7.59
C ALA A 95 5.01 -2.50 8.97
N TYR A 96 3.97 -3.33 9.07
CA TYR A 96 3.57 -3.93 10.33
C TYR A 96 4.64 -4.88 10.87
N ASP A 97 5.17 -5.77 10.05
CA ASP A 97 6.24 -6.69 10.45
C ASP A 97 7.50 -5.96 10.93
N GLY A 98 7.83 -4.84 10.28
CA GLY A 98 8.97 -4.01 10.67
C GLY A 98 8.74 -3.23 11.96
N ALA A 99 7.50 -2.82 12.23
CA ALA A 99 7.12 -1.96 13.34
C ALA A 99 6.77 -2.73 14.61
N ILE A 100 6.18 -3.93 14.51
CA ILE A 100 5.57 -4.65 15.65
C ILE A 100 6.56 -4.90 16.80
N LYS A 101 7.84 -5.11 16.48
CA LYS A 101 8.90 -5.32 17.48
C LYS A 101 9.20 -4.10 18.36
N PHE A 102 8.75 -2.91 17.96
CA PHE A 102 8.95 -1.65 18.70
C PHE A 102 7.73 -1.23 19.52
N VAL A 103 6.63 -1.98 19.43
CA VAL A 103 5.48 -1.80 20.32
C VAL A 103 5.82 -2.48 21.64
N ASP A 104 5.64 -1.83 22.78
CA ASP A 104 5.92 -2.46 24.09
C ASP A 104 4.68 -3.14 24.68
N GLU A 105 3.49 -2.57 24.46
CA GLU A 105 2.22 -3.05 25.02
C GLU A 105 1.71 -4.29 24.29
N ASP A 106 1.54 -5.41 24.99
CA ASP A 106 1.21 -6.71 24.37
C ASP A 106 -0.16 -6.75 23.69
N THR A 107 -1.13 -6.01 24.21
CA THR A 107 -2.45 -5.82 23.58
C THR A 107 -2.30 -5.14 22.22
N ILE A 108 -1.55 -4.03 22.16
CA ILE A 108 -1.27 -3.32 20.90
C ILE A 108 -0.44 -4.17 19.94
N LYS A 109 0.53 -4.95 20.43
CA LYS A 109 1.26 -5.91 19.60
C LYS A 109 0.31 -6.92 18.99
N THR A 110 -0.63 -7.44 19.78
CA THR A 110 -1.63 -8.41 19.30
C THR A 110 -2.51 -7.77 18.23
N ASP A 111 -3.01 -6.55 18.46
CA ASP A 111 -3.81 -5.82 17.48
C ASP A 111 -3.01 -5.61 16.18
N ALA A 112 -1.77 -5.14 16.26
CA ALA A 112 -0.88 -4.98 15.11
C ALA A 112 -0.61 -6.30 14.37
N ALA A 113 -0.46 -7.42 15.09
CA ALA A 113 -0.34 -8.74 14.48
C ALA A 113 -1.61 -9.14 13.72
N THR A 114 -2.79 -8.84 14.28
CA THR A 114 -4.05 -9.14 13.59
C THR A 114 -4.17 -8.37 12.28
N ILE A 115 -3.82 -7.08 12.28
CA ILE A 115 -3.80 -6.25 11.07
C ILE A 115 -2.80 -6.83 10.06
N ALA A 116 -1.56 -7.12 10.47
CA ALA A 116 -0.55 -7.72 9.59
C ALA A 116 -1.04 -9.00 8.87
N THR A 117 -1.80 -9.86 9.56
CA THR A 117 -2.38 -11.06 8.90
C THR A 117 -3.49 -10.73 7.91
N VAL A 118 -4.23 -9.64 8.12
CA VAL A 118 -5.27 -9.17 7.20
C VAL A 118 -4.62 -8.56 5.95
N GLU A 119 -3.62 -7.70 6.11
CA GLU A 119 -2.75 -7.20 5.04
C GLU A 119 -2.18 -8.35 4.20
N GLY A 120 -1.72 -9.42 4.85
CA GLY A 120 -1.21 -10.62 4.15
C GLY A 120 -2.27 -11.30 3.27
N ARG A 121 -3.53 -11.33 3.71
CA ARG A 121 -4.64 -11.88 2.91
C ARG A 121 -4.98 -10.97 1.73
N HIS A 122 -4.97 -9.65 1.94
CA HIS A 122 -5.17 -8.68 0.86
C HIS A 122 -4.06 -8.79 -0.19
N SER A 123 -2.80 -8.84 0.26
CA SER A 123 -1.64 -9.04 -0.62
C SER A 123 -1.74 -10.35 -1.41
N SER A 124 -2.16 -11.45 -0.76
CA SER A 124 -2.36 -12.74 -1.43
C SER A 124 -3.47 -12.69 -2.49
N LEU A 125 -4.59 -12.04 -2.18
CA LEU A 125 -5.67 -11.78 -3.15
C LEU A 125 -5.14 -10.98 -4.34
N LEU A 126 -4.44 -9.88 -4.10
CA LEU A 126 -3.97 -9.02 -5.17
C LEU A 126 -2.87 -9.66 -6.02
N ASN A 127 -2.07 -10.56 -5.43
CA ASN A 127 -1.13 -11.39 -6.20
C ASN A 127 -1.89 -12.24 -7.23
N VAL A 128 -2.97 -12.93 -6.85
CA VAL A 128 -3.72 -13.77 -7.83
C VAL A 128 -4.43 -12.95 -8.91
N LEU A 129 -4.67 -11.66 -8.66
CA LEU A 129 -5.26 -10.74 -9.63
C LEU A 129 -4.22 -10.11 -10.58
N ASN A 130 -2.92 -10.28 -10.33
CA ASN A 130 -1.86 -9.66 -11.12
C ASN A 130 -1.07 -10.67 -11.97
N VAL A 131 -0.35 -10.12 -12.96
CA VAL A 131 0.64 -10.83 -13.77
C VAL A 131 2.01 -10.16 -13.63
N ASP A 132 3.08 -10.96 -13.73
CA ASP A 132 4.45 -10.46 -13.76
C ASP A 132 4.78 -9.77 -15.09
N ASN A 133 5.99 -9.19 -15.19
CA ASN A 133 6.46 -8.51 -16.41
C ASN A 133 6.58 -9.42 -17.65
N ARG A 134 6.36 -10.74 -17.49
CA ARG A 134 6.33 -11.73 -18.58
C ARG A 134 4.90 -12.20 -18.88
N GLY A 135 3.89 -11.58 -18.28
CA GLY A 135 2.48 -11.93 -18.44
C GLY A 135 2.05 -13.21 -17.71
N ARG A 136 2.83 -13.68 -16.72
CA ARG A 136 2.52 -14.90 -15.97
C ARG A 136 1.81 -14.53 -14.66
N ALA A 137 0.83 -15.32 -14.24
CA ALA A 137 0.17 -15.11 -12.95
C ALA A 137 1.18 -15.00 -11.80
N VAL A 138 0.99 -14.00 -10.93
CA VAL A 138 1.81 -13.85 -9.72
C VAL A 138 1.40 -14.90 -8.69
N ASN A 139 2.38 -15.48 -7.98
CA ASN A 139 2.11 -16.49 -6.97
C ASN A 139 1.42 -15.86 -5.76
N ALA A 140 0.26 -16.41 -5.37
CA ALA A 140 -0.52 -16.01 -4.21
C ALA A 140 0.29 -16.02 -2.89
N ILE A 141 1.25 -16.94 -2.79
CA ILE A 141 2.07 -17.20 -1.61
C ILE A 141 3.53 -17.27 -2.07
N PRO A 142 4.17 -16.12 -2.32
CA PRO A 142 5.46 -16.07 -3.01
C PRO A 142 6.65 -16.55 -2.17
N GLY A 143 6.49 -16.69 -0.85
CA GLY A 143 7.56 -17.10 0.06
C GLY A 143 7.05 -17.58 1.42
N ALA A 144 7.97 -18.09 2.23
CA ALA A 144 7.68 -18.57 3.59
C ALA A 144 7.75 -17.45 4.66
N PHE A 145 8.36 -16.31 4.31
CA PHE A 145 8.51 -15.15 5.18
C PHE A 145 8.33 -13.88 4.36
N ASP A 146 7.64 -12.91 4.95
CA ASP A 146 7.63 -11.53 4.46
C ASP A 146 8.91 -10.80 4.83
N THR A 147 9.14 -9.64 4.22
CA THR A 147 10.34 -8.83 4.42
C THR A 147 10.01 -7.62 5.29
N PRO A 148 10.38 -7.61 6.58
CA PRO A 148 10.12 -6.47 7.44
C PRO A 148 10.88 -5.24 6.97
N LEU A 149 10.20 -4.10 6.82
CA LEU A 149 10.80 -2.84 6.39
C LEU A 149 10.75 -1.80 7.49
N GLY A 150 11.82 -1.00 7.59
CA GLY A 150 11.85 0.19 8.45
C GLY A 150 11.03 1.34 7.86
N PHE A 151 10.84 2.39 8.67
CA PHE A 151 10.00 3.53 8.28
C PHE A 151 10.42 4.21 6.97
N ARG A 152 11.72 4.36 6.71
CA ARG A 152 12.23 5.05 5.52
C ARG A 152 11.95 4.27 4.22
N PRO A 153 12.28 2.96 4.09
CA PRO A 153 11.87 2.17 2.94
C PRO A 153 10.35 2.19 2.70
N VAL A 154 9.54 1.99 3.75
CA VAL A 154 8.07 2.01 3.65
C VAL A 154 7.58 3.35 3.09
N LEU A 155 8.04 4.47 3.67
CA LEU A 155 7.68 5.79 3.18
C LEU A 155 8.18 6.03 1.74
N SER A 156 9.32 5.46 1.36
CA SER A 156 9.85 5.63 0.00
C SER A 156 8.97 4.94 -1.05
N ILE A 157 8.31 3.84 -0.70
CA ILE A 157 7.35 3.16 -1.58
C ILE A 157 6.04 3.97 -1.67
N ALA A 158 5.60 4.56 -0.56
CA ALA A 158 4.37 5.37 -0.49
C ALA A 158 4.53 6.79 -1.08
N ALA A 159 5.74 7.37 -1.03
CA ALA A 159 6.01 8.76 -1.37
C ALA A 159 5.52 9.21 -2.76
N PRO A 160 5.62 8.39 -3.83
CA PRO A 160 5.09 8.78 -5.15
C PRO A 160 3.60 9.09 -5.16
N PHE A 161 2.83 8.56 -4.20
CA PHE A 161 1.39 8.75 -4.10
C PHE A 161 1.00 9.90 -3.16
N ILE A 162 1.93 10.43 -2.38
CA ILE A 162 1.69 11.51 -1.41
C ILE A 162 2.02 12.84 -2.08
N ARG A 163 0.99 13.67 -2.28
CA ARG A 163 1.14 15.02 -2.84
C ARG A 163 1.59 16.02 -1.77
N SER A 164 0.93 16.03 -0.63
CA SER A 164 1.23 16.92 0.49
C SER A 164 0.65 16.36 1.79
N CYS A 165 1.23 16.69 2.95
CA CYS A 165 0.67 16.31 4.25
C CYS A 165 0.54 17.57 5.11
N PRO A 166 -0.50 17.69 5.98
CA PRO A 166 -0.66 18.83 6.88
C PRO A 166 0.28 18.77 8.10
N PHE A 167 1.23 17.83 8.10
CA PHE A 167 2.24 17.62 9.14
C PHE A 167 3.58 17.21 8.48
N PRO A 168 4.71 17.43 9.15
CA PRO A 168 6.00 16.97 8.64
C PRO A 168 6.11 15.45 8.73
N LEU A 169 6.50 14.80 7.63
CA LEU A 169 6.82 13.38 7.64
C LEU A 169 8.08 13.12 8.49
N PRO A 170 8.12 12.01 9.26
CA PRO A 170 9.16 11.78 10.26
C PRO A 170 10.54 11.43 9.64
N VAL A 171 10.56 10.99 8.39
CA VAL A 171 11.77 10.66 7.64
C VAL A 171 11.60 11.15 6.19
N GLN A 172 12.71 11.43 5.52
CA GLN A 172 12.69 11.70 4.08
C GLN A 172 12.77 10.39 3.30
N PRO A 173 11.98 10.22 2.23
CA PRO A 173 12.10 9.05 1.35
C PRO A 173 13.50 8.98 0.73
N PHE A 174 13.89 7.80 0.26
CA PHE A 174 15.07 7.69 -0.60
C PHE A 174 14.86 8.50 -1.89
N PRO A 175 15.94 9.09 -2.46
CA PRO A 175 15.85 9.74 -3.77
C PRO A 175 15.30 8.78 -4.82
N ALA A 176 14.54 9.32 -5.78
CA ALA A 176 13.93 8.51 -6.83
C ALA A 176 15.02 7.96 -7.75
N LEU A 177 14.92 6.67 -8.08
CA LEU A 177 15.75 6.05 -9.11
C LEU A 177 15.23 6.48 -10.48
N THR A 178 16.05 7.16 -11.25
CA THR A 178 15.75 7.61 -12.61
C THR A 178 16.70 6.95 -13.60
N LEU A 179 16.19 6.69 -14.81
CA LEU A 179 17.04 6.30 -15.93
C LEU A 179 17.69 7.56 -16.49
N GLY A 180 19.02 7.55 -16.60
CA GLY A 180 19.78 8.66 -17.20
C GLY A 180 19.45 8.89 -18.68
N SER A 181 18.89 7.89 -19.35
CA SER A 181 18.38 7.95 -20.72
C SER A 181 17.09 7.12 -20.85
N GLY A 182 15.97 7.77 -21.16
CA GLY A 182 14.62 7.17 -21.18
C GLY A 182 14.31 6.22 -22.35
N SER A 183 15.30 5.92 -23.19
CA SER A 183 15.19 4.94 -24.28
C SER A 183 16.54 4.28 -24.51
N GLY A 184 16.57 2.95 -24.49
CA GLY A 184 17.73 2.13 -24.84
C GLY A 184 17.30 0.90 -25.62
N ARG A 185 18.18 0.38 -26.48
CA ARG A 185 18.02 -0.89 -27.17
C ARG A 185 18.51 -2.04 -26.28
N ILE A 186 18.12 -3.26 -26.63
CA ILE A 186 18.67 -4.45 -25.99
C ILE A 186 20.18 -4.47 -26.22
N GLY A 187 20.95 -4.49 -25.13
CA GLY A 187 22.41 -4.44 -25.15
C GLY A 187 23.03 -3.07 -24.85
N ASP A 188 22.21 -2.02 -24.67
CA ASP A 188 22.70 -0.70 -24.27
C ASP A 188 23.06 -0.67 -22.77
N ASP A 189 24.14 0.04 -22.45
CA ASP A 189 24.46 0.40 -21.07
C ASP A 189 23.44 1.43 -20.57
N VAL A 190 22.71 1.08 -19.51
CA VAL A 190 21.72 1.95 -18.88
C VAL A 190 22.34 2.63 -17.66
N SER A 191 22.41 3.97 -17.69
CA SER A 191 22.80 4.74 -16.52
C SER A 191 21.62 4.87 -15.56
N LEU A 192 21.86 4.58 -14.29
CA LEU A 192 20.90 4.79 -13.21
C LEU A 192 21.35 5.98 -12.36
N THR A 193 20.47 6.96 -12.17
CA THR A 193 20.71 8.15 -11.36
C THR A 193 19.75 8.21 -10.19
N PHE A 194 20.20 8.77 -9.07
CA PHE A 194 19.35 9.06 -7.91
C PHE A 194 19.13 10.56 -7.85
N SER A 195 17.87 11.00 -7.80
CA SER A 195 17.48 12.41 -7.76
C SER A 195 16.42 12.68 -6.71
#